data_AF-A0A1G5GWR4-F1
#
_entry.id   AF-A0A1G5GWR4-F1
#
_cell.length_a   1.000
_cell.length_b   1.000
_cell.length_c   1.000
_cell.angle_alpha   90.00
_cell.angle_beta   90.00
_cell.angle_gamma   90.00
#
_symmetry.space_group_name_H-M   'P 1'
#
loop_
_entity.id
_entity.type
_entity.pdbx_description
1 polymer ?
#
loop_
_entity_poly.entity_id
_entity_poly.type
_entity_poly.pdbx_seq_one_letter_code
_entity_poly.pdbx_strand_id
1 'polypeptide(L)'
;MIYIILTALLIFLTVIEKPIIKKFDIKNQKGFYKPVNKIHQWSEITLIISLIIIIYFISMLRQYFLPIFSTVVFGFRAFMEWKYEKNSKTYILSILNGSRFLVLIILINMFLRSK
;
A
#
# COMPACT_ATOMS: atom_id res chain seq x y z
N MET A 1 7.09 -9.88 -22.43
CA MET A 1 7.07 -8.39 -22.40
C MET A 1 6.46 -7.82 -21.12
N ILE A 2 5.22 -8.17 -20.75
CA ILE A 2 4.54 -7.61 -19.57
C ILE A 2 5.30 -7.85 -18.24
N TYR A 3 5.88 -9.03 -18.03
CA TYR A 3 6.68 -9.32 -16.82
C TYR A 3 7.91 -8.42 -16.70
N ILE A 4 8.59 -8.10 -17.81
CA ILE A 4 9.77 -7.22 -17.82
C ILE A 4 9.35 -5.80 -17.39
N ILE A 5 8.21 -5.32 -17.91
CA ILE A 5 7.67 -4.00 -17.56
C ILE A 5 7.34 -3.93 -16.06
N LEU A 6 6.63 -4.92 -15.52
CA LEU A 6 6.25 -4.94 -14.11
C LEU A 6 7.48 -5.04 -13.19
N THR A 7 8.47 -5.86 -13.56
CA THR A 7 9.73 -5.95 -12.79
C THR A 7 10.52 -4.64 -12.84
N ALA A 8 10.62 -4.00 -14.02
CA ALA A 8 11.27 -2.70 -14.16
C ALA A 8 10.56 -1.61 -13.33
N LEU A 9 9.23 -1.61 -13.31
CA LEU A 9 8.43 -0.72 -12.49
C LEU A 9 8.68 -0.93 -10.99
N LEU A 10 8.80 -2.18 -10.53
CA LEU A 10 9.06 -2.52 -9.14
C LEU A 10 10.46 -2.03 -8.69
N ILE A 11 11.47 -2.21 -9.55
CA ILE A 11 12.82 -1.66 -9.34
C ILE A 11 12.77 -0.14 -9.28
N PHE A 12 12.11 0.51 -10.25
CA PHE A 12 11.97 1.96 -10.29
C PHE A 12 11.33 2.52 -9.01
N LEU A 13 10.22 1.95 -8.56
CA LEU A 13 9.54 2.35 -7.32
C LEU A 13 10.42 2.17 -6.07
N THR A 14 11.33 1.20 -6.09
CA THR A 14 12.29 1.00 -4.98
C THR A 14 13.43 2.01 -5.03
N VAL A 15 13.91 2.35 -6.22
CA VAL A 15 15.00 3.32 -6.39
C VAL A 15 14.54 4.75 -6.11
N ILE A 16 13.30 5.11 -6.50
CA ILE A 16 12.76 6.47 -6.34
C ILE A 16 12.45 6.84 -4.88
N GLU A 17 12.32 5.87 -3.98
CA GLU A 17 12.05 6.12 -2.56
C GLU A 17 13.16 6.96 -1.90
N LYS A 18 14.43 6.57 -2.09
CA LYS A 18 15.59 7.26 -1.50
C LYS A 18 15.65 8.76 -1.87
N PRO A 19 15.56 9.16 -3.15
CA PRO A 19 15.57 10.57 -3.51
C PRO A 19 14.32 11.31 -3.01
N ILE A 20 13.16 10.66 -2.91
CA ILE A 20 11.94 11.27 -2.34
C ILE A 20 12.13 11.58 -0.85
N ILE A 21 12.64 10.63 -0.07
CA ILE A 21 12.93 10.85 1.37
C ILE A 21 13.87 12.04 1.54
N LYS A 22 14.97 12.07 0.76
CA LYS A 22 15.97 13.15 0.82
C LYS A 22 15.42 14.50 0.38
N LYS A 23 14.60 14.53 -0.68
CA LYS A 23 14.05 15.78 -1.24
C LYS A 23 13.00 16.42 -0.34
N PHE A 24 12.22 15.61 0.35
CA PHE A 24 11.11 16.08 1.18
C PHE A 24 11.44 16.14 2.68
N ASP A 25 12.68 15.82 3.06
CA ASP A 25 13.16 15.73 4.44
C ASP A 25 12.22 14.89 5.32
N ILE A 26 11.77 13.76 4.76
CA ILE A 26 10.80 12.89 5.45
C ILE A 26 11.55 12.21 6.59
N LYS A 27 11.07 12.43 7.81
CA LYS A 27 11.64 11.82 9.01
C LYS A 27 11.55 10.30 8.87
N ASN A 28 12.70 9.69 8.58
CA ASN A 28 12.76 8.28 8.23
C ASN A 28 12.42 7.46 9.49
N GLN A 29 11.18 6.98 9.58
CA GLN A 29 10.75 6.15 10.69
C GLN A 29 11.38 4.76 10.50
N LYS A 30 12.56 4.55 11.10
CA LYS A 30 13.18 3.22 11.13
C LYS A 30 12.30 2.30 11.99
N GLY A 31 11.67 1.29 11.37
CA GLY A 31 10.91 0.25 12.08
C GLY A 31 9.52 -0.01 11.48
N PHE A 32 8.65 -0.62 12.28
CA PHE A 32 7.26 -0.90 11.91
C PHE A 32 6.46 0.39 11.72
N TYR A 33 5.46 0.31 10.84
CA TYR A 33 4.49 1.37 10.60
C TYR A 33 3.86 1.86 11.92
N LYS A 34 3.81 3.18 12.11
CA LYS A 34 3.19 3.81 13.28
C LYS A 34 1.97 4.62 12.86
N PRO A 35 0.79 4.34 13.41
CA PRO A 35 -0.40 5.14 13.14
C PRO A 35 -0.24 6.55 13.72
N VAL A 36 -0.73 7.56 13.00
CA VAL A 36 -0.64 8.99 13.40
C VAL A 36 -1.37 9.32 14.70
N ASN A 37 -2.41 8.56 15.04
CA ASN A 37 -3.15 8.71 16.29
C ASN A 37 -3.92 7.41 16.62
N LYS A 38 -4.52 7.34 17.82
CA LYS A 38 -5.32 6.18 18.23
C LYS A 38 -6.54 5.96 17.33
N ILE A 39 -7.16 7.03 16.82
CA ILE A 39 -8.32 6.92 15.93
C ILE A 39 -7.93 6.20 14.64
N HIS A 40 -6.80 6.57 14.03
CA HIS A 40 -6.23 5.91 12.88
C HIS A 40 -6.04 4.42 13.13
N GLN A 41 -5.40 4.05 14.24
CA GLN A 41 -5.19 2.65 14.59
C GLN A 41 -6.51 1.86 14.65
N TRP A 42 -7.50 2.36 15.40
CA TRP A 42 -8.80 1.70 15.53
C TRP A 42 -9.56 1.66 14.21
N SER A 43 -9.59 2.77 13.45
CA SER A 43 -10.24 2.84 12.15
C SER A 43 -9.61 1.88 11.13
N GLU A 44 -8.29 1.72 11.14
CA GLU A 44 -7.61 0.78 10.26
C GLU A 44 -7.93 -0.67 10.62
N ILE A 45 -7.97 -1.01 11.91
CA ILE A 45 -8.40 -2.33 12.39
C ILE A 45 -9.85 -2.61 11.96
N THR A 46 -10.75 -1.67 12.20
CA THR A 46 -12.17 -1.80 11.80
C THR A 46 -12.28 -1.97 10.29
N LEU A 47 -11.56 -1.18 9.50
CA LEU A 47 -11.55 -1.27 8.05
C LEU A 47 -11.05 -2.64 7.55
N ILE A 48 -9.99 -3.17 8.14
CA ILE A 48 -9.44 -4.50 7.80
C ILE A 48 -10.48 -5.59 8.10
N ILE A 49 -11.10 -5.56 9.28
CA ILE A 49 -12.13 -6.53 9.67
C ILE A 49 -13.33 -6.45 8.72
N SER A 50 -13.81 -5.25 8.41
CA SER A 50 -14.92 -5.04 7.47
C SER A 50 -14.60 -5.57 6.07
N LEU A 51 -13.39 -5.34 5.56
CA LEU A 51 -12.98 -5.87 4.26
C LEU A 51 -12.98 -7.40 4.22
N ILE A 52 -12.47 -8.06 5.28
CA ILE A 52 -12.45 -9.52 5.38
C ILE A 52 -13.88 -10.07 5.36
N ILE A 53 -14.80 -9.47 6.12
CA ILE A 53 -16.21 -9.85 6.14
C ILE A 53 -16.85 -9.71 4.75
N ILE A 54 -16.69 -8.55 4.11
CA ILE A 54 -17.27 -8.29 2.78
C ILE A 54 -16.80 -9.32 1.76
N ILE A 55 -15.50 -9.63 1.73
CA ILE A 55 -14.94 -10.56 0.75
C ILE A 55 -15.33 -12.01 1.08
N TYR A 56 -15.51 -12.36 2.35
CA TYR A 56 -16.04 -13.67 2.73
C TYR A 56 -17.43 -13.92 2.09
N PHE A 57 -18.31 -12.92 2.14
CA PHE A 57 -19.67 -13.03 1.59
C PHE A 57 -19.74 -12.86 0.06
N ILE A 58 -18.86 -12.04 -0.54
CA ILE A 58 -18.91 -11.75 -1.98
C ILE A 58 -17.85 -12.57 -2.73
N SER A 59 -18.26 -13.75 -3.19
CA SER A 59 -17.39 -14.71 -3.90
C SER A 59 -16.69 -14.11 -5.14
N MET A 60 -17.35 -13.23 -5.89
CA MET A 60 -16.78 -12.57 -7.08
C MET A 60 -15.53 -11.72 -6.75
N LEU A 61 -15.46 -11.14 -5.55
CA LEU A 61 -14.35 -10.29 -5.13
C LEU A 61 -13.13 -11.08 -4.67
N ARG A 62 -13.26 -12.39 -4.45
CA ARG A 62 -12.21 -13.22 -3.85
C ARG A 62 -10.92 -13.23 -4.68
N GLN A 63 -11.03 -13.29 -6.01
CA GLN A 63 -9.86 -13.21 -6.91
C GLN A 63 -9.17 -11.84 -6.90
N TYR A 64 -9.91 -10.79 -6.51
CA TYR A 64 -9.41 -9.42 -6.40
C TYR A 64 -9.16 -9.02 -4.94
N PHE A 65 -9.20 -9.97 -4.01
CA PHE A 65 -9.07 -9.72 -2.57
C PHE A 65 -7.80 -8.93 -2.26
N LEU A 66 -6.64 -9.49 -2.64
CA LEU A 66 -5.33 -8.88 -2.36
C LEU A 66 -5.18 -7.48 -2.98
N PRO A 67 -5.48 -7.24 -4.27
CA PRO A 67 -5.35 -5.90 -4.84
C PRO A 67 -6.36 -4.89 -4.26
N ILE A 68 -7.62 -5.28 -4.01
CA ILE A 68 -8.61 -4.40 -3.39
C ILE A 68 -8.18 -4.06 -1.96
N PHE A 69 -7.86 -5.08 -1.17
CA PHE A 69 -7.43 -4.93 0.22
C PHE A 69 -6.24 -3.99 0.33
N SER A 70 -5.21 -4.21 -0.48
CA SER A 70 -4.01 -3.38 -0.50
C SER A 70 -4.33 -1.94 -0.86
N THR A 71 -5.12 -1.73 -1.92
CA THR A 71 -5.47 -0.37 -2.37
C THR A 71 -6.22 0.40 -1.27
N VAL A 72 -7.22 -0.23 -0.65
CA VAL A 72 -8.04 0.43 0.37
C VAL A 72 -7.23 0.69 1.63
N VAL A 73 -6.43 -0.26 2.12
CA VAL A 73 -5.63 -0.10 3.34
C VAL A 73 -4.54 0.96 3.14
N PHE A 74 -3.72 0.86 2.10
CA PHE A 74 -2.66 1.84 1.85
C PHE A 74 -3.22 3.22 1.48
N GLY A 75 -4.34 3.27 0.75
CA GLY A 75 -5.05 4.51 0.47
C GLY A 75 -5.58 5.18 1.74
N PHE A 76 -6.17 4.40 2.65
CA PHE A 76 -6.62 4.90 3.95
C PHE A 76 -5.46 5.43 4.80
N ARG A 77 -4.35 4.68 4.89
CA ARG A 77 -3.14 5.14 5.61
C ARG A 77 -2.62 6.46 5.06
N ALA A 78 -2.48 6.56 3.73
CA ALA A 78 -2.03 7.78 3.07
C ALA A 78 -3.00 8.94 3.31
N PHE A 79 -4.31 8.69 3.28
CA PHE A 79 -5.33 9.71 3.59
C PHE A 79 -5.22 10.21 5.03
N MET A 80 -5.06 9.30 6.00
CA MET A 80 -4.92 9.67 7.41
C MET A 80 -3.63 10.44 7.66
N GLU A 81 -2.51 10.01 7.07
CA GLU A 81 -1.23 10.73 7.15
C GLU A 81 -1.33 12.12 6.50
N TRP A 82 -1.97 12.24 5.34
CA TRP A 82 -2.16 13.53 4.67
C TRP A 82 -3.09 14.46 5.47
N LYS A 83 -4.11 13.92 6.13
CA LYS A 83 -5.08 14.70 6.90
C LYS A 83 -4.54 15.17 8.25
N TYR A 84 -3.83 14.31 8.98
CA TYR A 84 -3.39 14.59 10.36
C TYR A 84 -1.92 14.99 10.48
N GLU A 85 -1.05 14.52 9.58
CA GLU A 85 0.40 14.79 9.61
C GLU A 85 0.92 15.28 8.25
N LYS A 86 0.16 16.13 7.56
CA LYS A 86 0.51 16.62 6.21
C LYS A 86 1.96 17.11 6.06
N ASN A 87 2.48 17.78 7.09
CA ASN A 87 3.80 18.38 7.12
C ASN A 87 4.93 17.34 7.10
N SER A 88 4.71 16.14 7.64
CA SER A 88 5.71 15.07 7.63
C SER A 88 5.88 14.43 6.26
N LYS A 89 4.89 14.61 5.37
CA LYS A 89 4.84 14.06 4.01
C LYS A 89 4.98 12.53 3.95
N THR A 90 4.75 11.84 5.07
CA THR A 90 4.81 10.38 5.17
C THR A 90 3.79 9.69 4.26
N TYR A 91 2.66 10.36 3.97
CA TYR A 91 1.66 9.89 3.02
C TYR A 91 2.24 9.55 1.63
N ILE A 92 3.30 10.24 1.21
CA ILE A 92 3.98 9.95 -0.07
C ILE A 92 4.63 8.57 -0.02
N LEU A 93 5.25 8.21 1.11
CA LEU A 93 5.84 6.90 1.32
C LEU A 93 4.78 5.81 1.45
N SER A 94 3.66 6.10 2.12
CA SER A 94 2.53 5.16 2.18
C SER A 94 1.93 4.88 0.79
N ILE A 95 1.81 5.90 -0.06
CA ILE A 95 1.40 5.72 -1.47
C ILE A 95 2.42 4.86 -2.22
N LEU A 96 3.72 5.18 -2.13
CA LEU A 96 4.78 4.40 -2.78
C LEU A 96 4.81 2.95 -2.31
N ASN A 97 4.64 2.71 -1.01
CA ASN A 97 4.54 1.36 -0.43
C ASN A 97 3.31 0.62 -0.96
N GLY A 98 2.16 1.28 -1.01
CA GLY A 98 0.95 0.73 -1.59
C GLY A 98 1.12 0.37 -3.06
N SER A 99 1.67 1.27 -3.87
CA SER A 99 1.95 1.02 -5.29
C SER A 99 2.92 -0.14 -5.48
N ARG A 100 4.00 -0.21 -4.69
CA ARG A 100 4.96 -1.33 -4.75
C ARG A 100 4.30 -2.67 -4.42
N PHE A 101 3.53 -2.70 -3.33
CA PHE A 101 2.84 -3.90 -2.90
C PHE A 101 1.80 -4.37 -3.93
N LEU A 102 1.06 -3.43 -4.53
CA LEU A 102 0.12 -3.73 -5.61
C LEU A 102 0.80 -4.34 -6.85
N VAL A 103 1.90 -3.74 -7.32
CA VAL A 103 2.66 -4.26 -8.46
C VAL A 103 3.18 -5.66 -8.17
N LEU A 104 3.69 -5.90 -6.95
CA LEU A 104 4.14 -7.22 -6.52
C LEU A 104 3.01 -8.26 -6.53
N ILE A 105 1.84 -7.92 -5.98
CA ILE A 105 0.66 -8.80 -5.98
C ILE A 105 0.22 -9.13 -7.41
N ILE A 106 0.19 -8.15 -8.31
CA ILE A 106 -0.19 -8.36 -9.71
C ILE A 106 0.81 -9.32 -10.37
N LEU A 107 2.11 -9.09 -10.18
CA LEU A 107 3.16 -9.94 -10.74
C LEU A 107 3.06 -11.39 -10.25
N ILE A 108 2.84 -11.59 -8.95
CA ILE A 108 2.66 -12.93 -8.35
C ILE A 108 1.40 -13.61 -8.92
N ASN A 109 0.26 -12.91 -8.96
CA ASN A 109 -0.98 -13.47 -9.52
C ASN A 109 -0.84 -13.85 -10.99
N MET A 110 -0.17 -13.01 -11.79
CA MET A 110 0.12 -13.31 -13.18
C MET A 110 1.05 -14.52 -13.33
N PHE A 111 2.05 -14.65 -12.48
CA PHE A 111 2.95 -15.80 -12.49
C PHE A 111 2.22 -17.10 -12.11
N LEU A 112 1.39 -17.06 -11.07
CA LEU A 112 0.60 -18.22 -10.62
C LEU A 112 -0.41 -18.67 -11.67
N ARG A 113 -1.04 -17.74 -12.40
CA ARG A 113 -2.02 -18.06 -13.46
C ARG A 113 -1.39 -18.56 -14.76
N SER A 114 -0.09 -18.35 -14.95
CA SER A 114 0.65 -18.80 -16.14
C SER A 114 1.17 -20.23 -16.03
N LYS A 115 1.07 -20.86 -14.85
CA LYS A 115 1.33 -22.28 -14.64
C LYS A 115 0.03 -23.06 -14.75
#